data_AF-A0A2R3Z5A8-F1
#
_entry.id   AF-A0A2R3Z5A8-F1
#
_cell.length_a   1.000
_cell.length_b   1.000
_cell.length_c   1.000
_cell.angle_alpha   90.00
_cell.angle_beta   90.00
_cell.angle_gamma   90.00
#
_symmetry.space_group_name_H-M   'P 1'
#
loop_
_entity.id
_entity.type
_entity.pdbx_description
1 polymer ?
#
loop_
_entity_poly.entity_id
_entity_poly.type
_entity_poly.pdbx_seq_one_letter_code
_entity_poly.pdbx_strand_id
1 'polypeptide(L)'
;MTDEKINDVLGKIAEENDLRFSESFPLTGGDINEVFVLKGNEEKFVVKINDADKYPGMFEAEKLGLEKLLEPDKIDVPKPFKNGIIDNKSYLLLEHKESAPMHPDFWKIFGEKLAKLHQVSADQFGLEKNNYIGSLPQYNENKTSASEFYIEMRLKPQLKMAEVNGFKLKINDSFFKNIKNEIPDEKPSLIHGDLWNGNFIINKEGEPCLIDPATAYAPREMDIGMMHLFGGFNDELFNRYNEVFPLENGWKDRIPLWELYYLLVHLNIFGGAYKSQVTSIISHYS
;
A
#
# COMPACT_ATOMS: atom_id res chain seq x y z
N MET A 1 -8.92 -4.66 -22.88
CA MET A 1 -8.19 -5.10 -24.10
C MET A 1 -8.92 -6.31 -24.68
N THR A 2 -8.67 -6.76 -25.93
CA THR A 2 -9.21 -8.05 -26.38
C THR A 2 -8.36 -9.18 -25.81
N ASP A 3 -8.97 -10.33 -25.50
CA ASP A 3 -8.27 -11.51 -24.94
C ASP A 3 -7.07 -11.97 -25.79
N GLU A 4 -7.15 -11.76 -27.10
CA GLU A 4 -6.08 -12.09 -28.04
C GLU A 4 -4.84 -11.20 -27.88
N LYS A 5 -5.02 -9.90 -27.60
CA LYS A 5 -3.90 -8.95 -27.42
C LYS A 5 -3.20 -9.14 -26.07
N ILE A 6 -3.95 -9.48 -25.02
CA ILE A 6 -3.35 -9.73 -23.70
C ILE A 6 -2.54 -11.04 -23.72
N ASN A 7 -3.03 -12.08 -24.39
CA ASN A 7 -2.31 -13.34 -24.52
C ASN A 7 -0.99 -13.18 -25.32
N ASP A 8 -0.98 -12.33 -26.35
CA ASP A 8 0.26 -11.99 -27.08
C ASP A 8 1.28 -11.30 -26.16
N VAL A 9 0.84 -10.32 -25.36
CA VAL A 9 1.71 -9.63 -24.38
C VAL A 9 2.23 -10.61 -23.31
N LEU A 10 1.37 -11.48 -22.76
CA LEU A 10 1.79 -12.49 -21.78
C LEU A 10 2.80 -13.49 -22.37
N GLY A 11 2.62 -13.87 -23.64
CA GLY A 11 3.57 -14.71 -24.38
C GLY A 11 4.94 -14.07 -24.51
N LYS A 12 5.00 -12.79 -24.90
CA LYS A 12 6.24 -12.02 -25.01
C LYS A 12 6.92 -11.82 -23.65
N ILE A 13 6.14 -11.55 -22.60
CA ILE A 13 6.67 -11.46 -21.22
C ILE A 13 7.30 -12.80 -20.82
N ALA A 14 6.64 -13.92 -21.11
CA ALA A 14 7.18 -15.23 -20.78
C ALA A 14 8.49 -15.51 -21.55
N GLU A 15 8.53 -15.22 -22.85
CA GLU A 15 9.73 -15.37 -23.68
C GLU A 15 10.92 -14.52 -23.18
N GLU A 16 10.70 -13.24 -22.88
CA GLU A 16 11.75 -12.33 -22.36
C GLU A 16 12.31 -12.79 -21.00
N ASN A 17 11.52 -13.56 -20.25
CA ASN A 17 11.86 -14.00 -18.90
C ASN A 17 12.20 -15.49 -18.81
N ASP A 18 12.41 -16.16 -19.94
CA ASP A 18 12.69 -17.60 -20.03
C ASP A 18 11.65 -18.47 -19.31
N LEU A 19 10.40 -18.00 -19.24
CA LEU A 19 9.29 -18.68 -18.61
C LEU A 19 8.51 -19.51 -19.63
N ARG A 20 8.00 -20.66 -19.18
CA ARG A 20 7.06 -21.48 -19.95
C ARG A 20 5.78 -21.64 -19.15
N PHE A 21 4.66 -21.21 -19.72
CA PHE A 21 3.33 -21.42 -19.15
C PHE A 21 2.43 -22.12 -20.16
N SER A 22 1.51 -22.96 -19.67
CA SER A 22 0.51 -23.65 -20.48
C SER A 22 -0.85 -22.98 -20.41
N GLU A 23 -1.13 -22.28 -19.31
CA GLU A 23 -2.42 -21.66 -19.03
C GLU A 23 -2.21 -20.31 -18.35
N SER A 24 -3.08 -19.34 -18.66
CA SER A 24 -3.15 -18.05 -17.96
C SER A 24 -4.58 -17.79 -17.49
N PHE A 25 -4.72 -17.29 -16.26
CA PHE A 25 -6.02 -17.02 -15.65
C PHE A 25 -6.07 -15.58 -15.13
N PRO A 26 -7.09 -14.78 -15.47
CA PRO A 26 -7.23 -13.47 -14.85
C PRO A 26 -7.56 -13.62 -13.36
N LEU A 27 -6.93 -12.78 -12.53
CA LEU A 27 -7.33 -12.56 -11.15
C LEU A 27 -8.23 -11.33 -11.07
N THR A 28 -9.35 -11.47 -10.37
CA THR A 28 -10.25 -10.34 -10.05
C THR A 28 -9.72 -9.58 -8.85
N GLY A 29 -9.88 -8.25 -8.83
CA GLY A 29 -9.60 -7.42 -7.64
C GLY A 29 -8.66 -6.24 -7.86
N GLY A 30 -7.97 -6.16 -9.00
CA GLY A 30 -7.22 -4.96 -9.38
C GLY A 30 -8.15 -3.87 -9.93
N ASP A 31 -8.19 -2.70 -9.30
CA ASP A 31 -8.97 -1.56 -9.82
C ASP A 31 -8.29 -0.87 -11.01
N ILE A 32 -6.96 -0.99 -11.11
CA ILE A 32 -6.13 -0.24 -12.07
C ILE A 32 -5.27 -1.17 -12.94
N ASN A 33 -4.83 -2.30 -12.38
CA ASN A 33 -3.94 -3.26 -13.04
C ASN A 33 -4.73 -4.48 -13.53
N GLU A 34 -4.38 -4.99 -14.71
CA GLU A 34 -4.81 -6.33 -15.13
C GLU A 34 -3.85 -7.35 -14.49
N VAL A 35 -4.38 -8.35 -13.77
CA VAL A 35 -3.58 -9.31 -13.02
C VAL A 35 -3.86 -10.73 -13.53
N PHE A 36 -2.82 -11.51 -13.76
CA PHE A 36 -2.92 -12.87 -14.28
C PHE A 36 -2.07 -13.84 -13.46
N VAL A 37 -2.57 -15.07 -13.29
CA VAL A 37 -1.73 -16.20 -12.91
C VAL A 37 -1.24 -16.88 -14.18
N LEU A 38 0.07 -17.01 -14.34
CA LEU A 38 0.70 -17.85 -15.34
C LEU A 38 1.02 -19.20 -14.70
N LYS A 39 0.44 -20.28 -15.24
CA LYS A 39 0.65 -21.65 -14.74
C LYS A 39 1.55 -22.40 -15.71
N GLY A 40 2.75 -22.73 -15.26
CA GLY A 40 3.67 -23.66 -15.90
C GLY A 40 3.46 -25.10 -15.43
N ASN A 41 4.40 -25.98 -15.82
CA ASN A 41 4.33 -27.40 -15.48
C ASN A 41 4.60 -27.66 -13.98
N GLU A 42 5.51 -26.90 -13.36
CA GLU A 42 5.89 -27.07 -11.95
C GLU A 42 5.78 -25.77 -11.13
N GLU A 43 5.62 -24.61 -11.78
CA GLU A 43 5.64 -23.30 -11.12
C GLU A 43 4.46 -22.43 -11.56
N LYS A 44 4.04 -21.55 -10.65
CA LYS A 44 3.04 -20.51 -10.91
C LYS A 44 3.66 -19.14 -10.66
N PHE A 45 3.28 -18.18 -11.48
CA PHE A 45 3.68 -16.79 -11.36
C PHE A 45 2.46 -15.91 -11.38
N VAL A 46 2.57 -14.74 -10.77
CA VAL A 46 1.60 -13.65 -10.94
C VAL A 46 2.23 -12.61 -11.85
N VAL A 47 1.49 -12.16 -12.86
CA VAL A 47 1.89 -11.05 -13.73
C VAL A 47 0.86 -9.95 -13.60
N LYS A 48 1.31 -8.76 -13.21
CA LYS A 48 0.53 -7.53 -13.29
C LYS A 48 0.89 -6.78 -14.55
N ILE A 49 -0.10 -6.21 -15.23
CA ILE A 49 0.06 -5.46 -16.46
C ILE A 49 -0.69 -4.13 -16.35
N ASN A 50 -0.06 -3.07 -16.86
CA ASN A 50 -0.67 -1.76 -16.96
C ASN A 50 -0.11 -0.98 -18.17
N ASP A 51 -0.66 0.18 -18.44
CA ASP A 51 -0.24 1.08 -19.50
C ASP A 51 1.00 1.88 -19.09
N ALA A 52 2.10 1.72 -19.84
CA ALA A 52 3.40 2.30 -19.48
C ALA A 52 3.41 3.83 -19.61
N ASP A 53 2.67 4.39 -20.55
CA ASP A 53 2.56 5.85 -20.75
C ASP A 53 1.70 6.50 -19.68
N LYS A 54 0.59 5.85 -19.29
CA LYS A 54 -0.32 6.38 -18.28
C LYS A 54 0.28 6.34 -16.86
N TYR A 55 1.05 5.31 -16.55
CA TYR A 55 1.63 5.08 -15.22
C TYR A 55 3.14 4.76 -15.30
N PRO A 56 3.97 5.74 -15.68
CA PRO A 56 5.39 5.51 -15.90
C PRO A 56 6.10 5.13 -14.59
N GLY A 57 6.82 4.01 -14.59
CA GLY A 57 7.60 3.59 -13.42
C GLY A 57 6.80 2.89 -12.31
N MET A 58 5.50 2.62 -12.50
CA MET A 58 4.64 2.06 -11.46
C MET A 58 5.14 0.71 -10.93
N PHE A 59 5.52 -0.21 -11.83
CA PHE A 59 5.95 -1.55 -11.43
C PHE A 59 7.40 -1.60 -10.95
N GLU A 60 8.25 -0.67 -11.39
CA GLU A 60 9.56 -0.42 -10.79
C GLU A 60 9.40 0.01 -9.32
N ALA A 61 8.42 0.88 -9.06
CA ALA A 61 8.14 1.39 -7.73
C ALA A 61 7.52 0.34 -6.81
N GLU A 62 6.55 -0.44 -7.30
CA GLU A 62 5.95 -1.55 -6.55
C GLU A 62 6.99 -2.65 -6.26
N LYS A 63 7.82 -3.00 -7.24
CA LYS A 63 8.94 -3.93 -7.04
C LYS A 63 9.86 -3.47 -5.92
N LEU A 64 10.26 -2.19 -5.92
CA LEU A 64 11.10 -1.64 -4.86
C LEU A 64 10.42 -1.73 -3.49
N GLY A 65 9.12 -1.45 -3.41
CA GLY A 65 8.35 -1.59 -2.17
C GLY A 65 8.32 -3.02 -1.65
N LEU A 66 8.03 -3.99 -2.52
CA LEU A 66 8.05 -5.42 -2.19
C LEU A 66 9.45 -5.88 -1.75
N GLU A 67 10.52 -5.46 -2.43
CA GLU A 67 11.90 -5.76 -2.03
C GLU A 67 12.22 -5.22 -0.63
N LYS A 68 11.78 -4.00 -0.31
CA LYS A 68 11.95 -3.39 1.02
C LYS A 68 11.20 -4.14 2.12
N LEU A 69 9.98 -4.61 1.84
CA LEU A 69 9.19 -5.40 2.78
C LEU A 69 9.74 -6.82 2.98
N LEU A 70 10.34 -7.40 1.93
CA LEU A 70 10.92 -8.74 1.94
C LEU A 70 12.26 -8.79 2.69
N GLU A 71 13.12 -7.78 2.52
CA GLU A 71 14.48 -7.72 3.08
C GLU A 71 14.57 -8.06 4.59
N PRO A 72 13.74 -7.51 5.49
CA PRO A 72 13.86 -7.77 6.92
C PRO A 72 13.28 -9.11 7.37
N ASP A 73 12.59 -9.86 6.49
CA ASP A 73 12.00 -11.18 6.75
C ASP A 73 11.11 -11.19 8.02
N LYS A 74 10.11 -10.30 8.07
CA LYS A 74 9.20 -10.13 9.23
C LYS A 74 7.79 -10.60 8.97
N ILE A 75 7.31 -10.40 7.74
CA ILE A 75 6.00 -10.82 7.27
C ILE A 75 6.13 -11.29 5.83
N ASP A 76 5.32 -12.27 5.45
CA ASP A 76 5.39 -12.83 4.11
C ASP A 76 4.92 -11.79 3.09
N VAL A 77 5.61 -11.71 1.95
CA VAL A 77 5.25 -10.89 0.79
C VAL A 77 5.66 -11.65 -0.48
N PRO A 78 4.96 -11.48 -1.61
CA PRO A 78 5.37 -12.07 -2.88
C PRO A 78 6.76 -11.58 -3.27
N LYS A 79 7.69 -12.51 -3.52
CA LYS A 79 8.99 -12.15 -4.08
C LYS A 79 8.79 -11.52 -5.46
N PRO A 80 9.26 -10.27 -5.68
CA PRO A 80 9.24 -9.70 -7.01
C PRO A 80 10.42 -10.23 -7.82
N PHE A 81 10.14 -10.77 -9.00
CA PHE A 81 11.18 -11.32 -9.86
C PHE A 81 11.71 -10.25 -10.81
N LYS A 82 10.84 -9.74 -11.69
CA LYS A 82 11.22 -8.83 -12.77
C LYS A 82 10.09 -7.88 -13.13
N ASN A 83 10.44 -6.73 -13.68
CA ASN A 83 9.52 -5.77 -14.27
C ASN A 83 10.12 -5.30 -15.60
N GLY A 84 9.27 -4.83 -16.50
CA GLY A 84 9.71 -4.36 -17.82
C GLY A 84 8.57 -3.72 -18.61
N ILE A 85 8.84 -3.39 -19.87
CA ILE A 85 7.86 -2.82 -20.80
C ILE A 85 7.89 -3.60 -22.11
N ILE A 86 6.74 -4.12 -22.54
CA ILE A 86 6.53 -4.76 -23.84
C ILE A 86 5.32 -4.11 -24.50
N ASP A 87 5.44 -3.68 -25.76
CA ASP A 87 4.33 -3.11 -26.55
C ASP A 87 3.53 -2.02 -25.82
N ASN A 88 4.24 -1.10 -25.17
CA ASN A 88 3.68 -0.03 -24.35
C ASN A 88 2.89 -0.50 -23.10
N LYS A 89 3.10 -1.74 -22.68
CA LYS A 89 2.57 -2.30 -21.45
C LYS A 89 3.70 -2.54 -20.47
N SER A 90 3.62 -1.88 -19.32
CA SER A 90 4.49 -2.19 -18.20
C SER A 90 4.00 -3.49 -17.55
N TYR A 91 4.93 -4.28 -17.00
CA TYR A 91 4.59 -5.49 -16.26
C TYR A 91 5.40 -5.66 -14.98
N LEU A 92 4.85 -6.42 -14.04
CA LEU A 92 5.53 -6.92 -12.85
C LEU A 92 5.27 -8.41 -12.69
N LEU A 93 6.35 -9.20 -12.67
CA LEU A 93 6.35 -10.63 -12.45
C LEU A 93 6.67 -10.92 -10.97
N LEU A 94 5.77 -11.64 -10.32
CA LEU A 94 5.79 -11.94 -8.88
C LEU A 94 5.68 -13.45 -8.63
N GLU A 95 6.15 -13.86 -7.45
CA GLU A 95 5.82 -15.15 -6.85
C GLU A 95 4.30 -15.32 -6.72
N HIS A 96 3.78 -16.46 -7.16
CA HIS A 96 2.42 -16.86 -6.82
C HIS A 96 2.40 -17.49 -5.42
N LYS A 97 1.74 -16.84 -4.47
CA LYS A 97 1.50 -17.41 -3.14
C LYS A 97 0.36 -18.41 -3.18
N GLU A 98 0.67 -19.67 -2.88
CA GLU A 98 -0.37 -20.66 -2.63
C GLU A 98 -1.12 -20.32 -1.36
N SER A 99 -2.43 -20.57 -1.35
CA SER A 99 -3.29 -20.26 -0.21
C SER A 99 -3.76 -21.54 0.48
N ALA A 100 -3.85 -21.48 1.80
CA ALA A 100 -4.39 -22.52 2.67
C ALA A 100 -5.53 -21.95 3.53
N PRO A 101 -6.30 -22.81 4.24
CA PRO A 101 -7.22 -22.34 5.26
C PRO A 101 -6.51 -21.48 6.32
N MET A 102 -7.21 -20.46 6.81
CA MET A 102 -6.72 -19.57 7.85
C MET A 102 -6.28 -20.35 9.11
N HIS A 103 -5.06 -20.08 9.59
CA HIS A 103 -4.58 -20.64 10.85
C HIS A 103 -5.44 -20.16 12.04
N PRO A 104 -5.70 -20.98 13.07
CA PRO A 104 -6.53 -20.57 14.22
C PRO A 104 -6.05 -19.29 14.93
N ASP A 105 -4.74 -19.08 15.01
CA ASP A 105 -4.11 -17.89 15.60
C ASP A 105 -3.73 -16.81 14.55
N PHE A 106 -4.31 -16.84 13.34
CA PHE A 106 -3.94 -15.95 12.23
C PHE A 106 -3.84 -14.47 12.65
N TRP A 107 -4.84 -13.96 13.38
CA TRP A 107 -4.87 -12.54 13.78
C TRP A 107 -3.78 -12.19 14.81
N LYS A 108 -3.48 -13.08 15.76
CA LYS A 108 -2.34 -12.91 16.66
C LYS A 108 -1.02 -12.89 15.89
N ILE A 109 -0.84 -13.86 14.99
CA ILE A 109 0.38 -13.99 14.17
C ILE A 109 0.55 -12.72 13.32
N PHE A 110 -0.53 -12.21 12.74
CA PHE A 110 -0.52 -10.96 11.98
C PHE A 110 -0.12 -9.78 12.85
N GLY A 111 -0.75 -9.59 14.02
CA GLY A 111 -0.40 -8.49 14.92
C GLY A 111 1.07 -8.51 15.33
N GLU A 112 1.60 -9.69 15.63
CA GLU A 112 3.01 -9.87 15.99
C GLU A 112 3.97 -9.61 14.82
N LYS A 113 3.68 -10.15 13.63
CA LYS A 113 4.51 -9.96 12.43
C LYS A 113 4.51 -8.50 11.96
N LEU A 114 3.35 -7.85 11.97
CA LEU A 114 3.21 -6.43 11.62
C LEU A 114 3.97 -5.54 12.61
N ALA A 115 3.88 -5.82 13.92
CA ALA A 115 4.67 -5.10 14.92
C ALA A 115 6.17 -5.23 14.68
N LYS A 116 6.65 -6.45 14.37
CA LYS A 116 8.07 -6.69 14.04
C LYS A 116 8.50 -6.01 12.74
N LEU A 117 7.63 -5.93 11.74
CA LEU A 117 7.89 -5.18 10.52
C LEU A 117 8.03 -3.68 10.83
N HIS A 118 7.10 -3.11 11.59
CA HIS A 118 7.14 -1.69 11.95
C HIS A 118 8.32 -1.31 12.86
N GLN A 119 8.92 -2.27 13.56
CA GLN A 119 10.17 -2.06 14.30
C GLN A 119 11.39 -1.84 13.37
N VAL A 120 11.30 -2.22 12.09
CA VAL A 120 12.32 -1.91 11.08
C VAL A 120 12.24 -0.41 10.78
N SER A 121 13.32 0.30 11.08
CA SER A 121 13.37 1.76 11.07
C SER A 121 14.49 2.29 10.16
N ALA A 122 14.48 3.58 9.89
CA ALA A 122 15.49 4.32 9.15
C ALA A 122 15.79 5.66 9.82
N ASP A 123 16.86 6.32 9.39
CA ASP A 123 17.26 7.63 9.94
C ASP A 123 16.31 8.76 9.53
N GLN A 124 15.58 8.59 8.41
CA GLN A 124 14.69 9.59 7.85
C GLN A 124 13.38 8.93 7.39
N PHE A 125 12.31 9.71 7.41
CA PHE A 125 11.05 9.35 6.77
C PHE A 125 11.18 9.48 5.26
N GLY A 126 10.40 8.70 4.51
CA GLY A 126 10.41 8.66 3.05
C GLY A 126 10.96 7.35 2.51
N LEU A 127 11.45 7.43 1.28
CA LEU A 127 11.98 6.30 0.51
C LEU A 127 12.91 6.86 -0.57
N GLU A 128 13.78 6.02 -1.11
CA GLU A 128 14.75 6.43 -2.13
C GLU A 128 14.10 6.97 -3.42
N LYS A 129 12.85 6.58 -3.70
CA LYS A 129 12.09 7.02 -4.86
C LYS A 129 10.63 7.26 -4.51
N ASN A 130 10.01 8.18 -5.24
CA ASN A 130 8.56 8.31 -5.28
C ASN A 130 7.95 7.03 -5.85
N ASN A 131 6.75 6.70 -5.39
CA ASN A 131 5.99 5.55 -5.83
C ASN A 131 4.53 5.95 -6.09
N TYR A 132 3.60 5.01 -5.97
CA TYR A 132 2.19 5.21 -6.24
C TYR A 132 1.35 4.78 -5.05
N ILE A 133 0.20 5.44 -4.87
CA ILE A 133 -0.92 5.00 -4.04
C ILE A 133 -2.14 4.87 -4.95
N GLY A 134 -2.55 3.64 -5.24
CA GLY A 134 -3.45 3.37 -6.36
C GLY A 134 -2.91 3.97 -7.66
N SER A 135 -3.64 4.91 -8.26
CA SER A 135 -3.26 5.56 -9.53
C SER A 135 -2.56 6.90 -9.36
N LEU A 136 -2.39 7.37 -8.12
CA LEU A 136 -1.86 8.69 -7.81
C LEU A 136 -0.37 8.61 -7.47
N PRO A 137 0.44 9.62 -7.85
CA PRO A 137 1.82 9.71 -7.39
C PRO A 137 1.86 9.88 -5.87
N GLN A 138 2.75 9.14 -5.22
CA GLN A 138 3.09 9.25 -3.81
C GLN A 138 4.54 9.75 -3.68
N TYR A 139 4.69 10.89 -3.00
CA TYR A 139 5.98 11.55 -2.80
C TYR A 139 6.69 11.00 -1.56
N ASN A 140 8.00 10.82 -1.64
CA ASN A 140 8.80 10.16 -0.60
C ASN A 140 10.11 10.91 -0.30
N GLU A 141 10.17 12.22 -0.56
CA GLU A 141 11.34 13.03 -0.21
C GLU A 141 11.65 12.92 1.28
N ASN A 142 12.94 12.85 1.60
CA ASN A 142 13.39 12.61 2.96
C ASN A 142 12.98 13.72 3.92
N LYS A 143 12.42 13.33 5.06
CA LYS A 143 12.05 14.24 6.16
C LYS A 143 12.59 13.72 7.49
N THR A 144 12.85 14.61 8.42
CA THR A 144 13.40 14.25 9.74
C THR A 144 12.35 14.24 10.85
N SER A 145 11.12 14.67 10.57
CA SER A 145 10.00 14.66 11.52
C SER A 145 8.78 13.96 10.94
N ALA A 146 8.10 13.18 11.79
CA ALA A 146 6.85 12.48 11.45
C ALA A 146 5.77 13.45 10.94
N SER A 147 5.60 14.57 11.65
CA SER A 147 4.61 15.59 11.31
C SER A 147 4.91 16.26 9.98
N GLU A 148 6.18 16.61 9.72
CA GLU A 148 6.59 17.21 8.45
C GLU A 148 6.40 16.24 7.29
N PHE A 149 6.79 14.97 7.47
CA PHE A 149 6.56 13.94 6.46
C PHE A 149 5.09 13.81 6.12
N TYR A 150 4.23 13.61 7.12
CA TYR A 150 2.80 13.41 6.89
C TYR A 150 2.15 14.64 6.23
N ILE A 151 2.47 15.85 6.70
CA ILE A 151 1.89 17.07 6.14
C ILE A 151 2.37 17.32 4.71
N GLU A 152 3.69 17.29 4.47
CA GLU A 152 4.27 17.69 3.19
C GLU A 152 4.18 16.60 2.12
N MET A 153 4.34 15.33 2.49
CA MET A 153 4.44 14.22 1.54
C MET A 153 3.14 13.41 1.39
N ARG A 154 2.18 13.56 2.32
CA ARG A 154 0.89 12.86 2.27
C ARG A 154 -0.28 13.81 2.10
N LEU A 155 -0.50 14.73 3.04
CA LEU A 155 -1.69 15.60 3.01
C LEU A 155 -1.63 16.68 1.93
N LYS A 156 -0.61 17.55 1.92
CA LYS A 156 -0.54 18.69 0.99
C LYS A 156 -0.66 18.31 -0.49
N PRO A 157 0.01 17.24 -1.00
CA PRO A 157 -0.14 16.85 -2.39
C PRO A 157 -1.59 16.45 -2.74
N GLN A 158 -2.23 15.70 -1.84
CA GLN A 158 -3.61 15.25 -2.05
C GLN A 158 -4.63 16.39 -1.90
N LEU A 159 -4.40 17.33 -0.99
CA LEU A 159 -5.22 18.54 -0.82
C LEU A 159 -5.14 19.43 -2.06
N LYS A 160 -3.93 19.64 -2.59
CA LYS A 160 -3.71 20.38 -3.84
C LYS A 160 -4.41 19.72 -5.02
N MET A 161 -4.32 18.40 -5.13
CA MET A 161 -5.02 17.64 -6.17
C MET A 161 -6.54 17.75 -6.02
N ALA A 162 -7.06 17.68 -4.80
CA ALA A 162 -8.49 17.83 -4.52
C ALA A 162 -8.98 19.22 -4.93
N GLU A 163 -8.21 20.27 -4.67
CA GLU A 163 -8.52 21.64 -5.10
C GLU A 163 -8.56 21.75 -6.64
N VAL A 164 -7.57 21.19 -7.34
CA VAL A 164 -7.54 21.14 -8.81
C VAL A 164 -8.76 20.38 -9.37
N ASN A 165 -9.19 19.32 -8.68
CA ASN A 165 -10.40 18.56 -9.01
C ASN A 165 -11.72 19.26 -8.60
N GLY A 166 -11.66 20.49 -8.07
CA GLY A 166 -12.81 21.31 -7.72
C GLY A 166 -13.39 21.06 -6.32
N PHE A 167 -12.72 20.27 -5.47
CA PHE A 167 -13.13 20.03 -4.10
C PHE A 167 -12.66 21.16 -3.17
N LYS A 168 -13.61 21.97 -2.70
CA LYS A 168 -13.36 23.01 -1.68
C LYS A 168 -13.47 22.41 -0.27
N LEU A 169 -12.33 22.25 0.41
CA LEU A 169 -12.22 21.59 1.71
C LEU A 169 -12.05 22.53 2.93
N LYS A 170 -12.05 23.87 2.70
CA LYS A 170 -12.00 24.91 3.76
C LYS A 170 -10.87 24.74 4.79
N ILE A 171 -9.65 24.44 4.33
CA ILE A 171 -8.48 24.32 5.21
C ILE A 171 -8.00 25.71 5.64
N ASN A 172 -7.59 25.84 6.90
CA ASN A 172 -7.02 27.05 7.48
C ASN A 172 -5.62 26.78 8.07
N ASP A 173 -4.91 27.82 8.49
CA ASP A 173 -3.57 27.68 9.07
C ASP A 173 -3.58 26.94 10.42
N SER A 174 -4.68 27.02 11.18
CA SER A 174 -4.81 26.30 12.45
C SER A 174 -4.87 24.79 12.25
N PHE A 175 -5.46 24.29 11.16
CA PHE A 175 -5.47 22.87 10.83
C PHE A 175 -4.07 22.27 10.83
N PHE A 176 -3.14 22.83 10.03
CA PHE A 176 -1.77 22.32 9.95
C PHE A 176 -1.02 22.46 11.27
N LYS A 177 -1.28 23.54 12.03
CA LYS A 177 -0.67 23.75 13.34
C LYS A 177 -1.15 22.71 14.36
N ASN A 178 -2.44 22.39 14.35
CA ASN A 178 -3.05 21.48 15.31
C ASN A 178 -2.59 20.04 15.03
N ILE A 179 -2.70 19.55 13.79
CA ILE A 179 -2.26 18.19 13.46
C ILE A 179 -0.77 17.98 13.69
N LYS A 180 0.06 19.03 13.54
CA LYS A 180 1.48 18.96 13.88
C LYS A 180 1.72 18.62 15.35
N ASN A 181 0.86 19.11 16.26
CA ASN A 181 0.96 18.83 17.69
C ASN A 181 0.35 17.48 18.08
N GLU A 182 -0.59 16.96 17.27
CA GLU A 182 -1.22 15.65 17.50
C GLU A 182 -0.31 14.49 17.06
N ILE A 183 0.49 14.68 16.00
CA ILE A 183 1.34 13.62 15.46
C ILE A 183 2.52 13.35 16.42
N PRO A 184 2.66 12.12 16.95
CA PRO A 184 3.79 11.76 17.79
C PRO A 184 5.11 11.85 17.03
N ASP A 185 6.16 12.32 17.72
CA ASP A 185 7.51 12.37 17.16
C ASP A 185 8.23 11.02 17.40
N GLU A 186 7.73 9.98 16.73
CA GLU A 186 8.33 8.64 16.73
C GLU A 186 9.35 8.49 15.59
N LYS A 187 10.18 7.44 15.66
CA LYS A 187 11.05 7.09 14.53
C LYS A 187 10.23 6.57 13.33
N PRO A 188 10.74 6.74 12.09
CA PRO A 188 10.11 6.14 10.92
C PRO A 188 10.01 4.62 11.08
N SER A 189 8.89 4.05 10.64
CA SER A 189 8.66 2.62 10.58
C SER A 189 8.50 2.20 9.13
N LEU A 190 9.04 1.04 8.75
CA LEU A 190 8.76 0.45 7.45
C LEU A 190 7.29 0.01 7.41
N ILE A 191 6.45 0.74 6.68
CA ILE A 191 5.02 0.43 6.57
C ILE A 191 4.69 -0.20 5.21
N HIS A 192 3.58 -0.93 5.15
CA HIS A 192 2.99 -1.38 3.90
C HIS A 192 2.51 -0.19 3.04
N GLY A 193 1.89 0.80 3.67
CA GLY A 193 1.49 2.05 3.04
C GLY A 193 0.07 2.06 2.48
N ASP A 194 -0.51 0.90 2.19
CA ASP A 194 -1.89 0.74 1.69
C ASP A 194 -2.58 -0.48 2.34
N LEU A 195 -2.47 -0.64 3.66
CA LEU A 195 -2.88 -1.88 4.34
C LEU A 195 -4.38 -1.93 4.67
N TRP A 196 -5.22 -2.23 3.68
CA TRP A 196 -6.64 -2.54 3.87
C TRP A 196 -6.92 -4.04 3.68
N ASN A 197 -8.15 -4.49 3.92
CA ASN A 197 -8.48 -5.92 3.92
C ASN A 197 -8.37 -6.62 2.55
N GLY A 198 -8.24 -5.86 1.46
CA GLY A 198 -7.91 -6.39 0.13
C GLY A 198 -6.42 -6.64 -0.12
N ASN A 199 -5.54 -6.07 0.72
CA ASN A 199 -4.08 -6.09 0.53
C ASN A 199 -3.35 -7.07 1.46
N PHE A 200 -4.06 -8.08 1.96
CA PHE A 200 -3.45 -9.27 2.53
C PHE A 200 -4.15 -10.52 2.03
N ILE A 201 -3.38 -11.60 1.91
CA ILE A 201 -3.86 -12.94 1.59
C ILE A 201 -3.36 -13.93 2.64
N ILE A 202 -3.95 -15.12 2.64
CA ILE A 202 -3.51 -16.24 3.49
C ILE A 202 -2.56 -17.08 2.66
N ASN A 203 -1.33 -17.27 3.14
CA ASN A 203 -0.33 -18.09 2.47
C ASN A 203 -0.54 -19.59 2.76
N LYS A 204 0.39 -20.43 2.28
CA LYS A 204 0.28 -21.90 2.37
C LYS A 204 0.43 -22.43 3.81
N GLU A 205 1.03 -21.65 4.71
CA GLU A 205 1.11 -21.92 6.14
C GLU A 205 -0.17 -21.51 6.90
N GLY A 206 -1.14 -20.88 6.22
CA GLY A 206 -2.31 -20.31 6.86
C GLY A 206 -2.05 -18.98 7.56
N GLU A 207 -0.93 -18.31 7.24
CA GLU A 207 -0.42 -17.07 7.85
C GLU A 207 -0.61 -15.86 6.92
N PRO A 208 -0.49 -14.60 7.41
CA PRO A 208 -0.67 -13.41 6.59
C PRO A 208 0.50 -13.21 5.61
N CYS A 209 0.15 -12.89 4.37
CA CYS A 209 1.04 -12.39 3.34
C CYS A 209 0.51 -11.06 2.81
N LEU A 210 1.34 -10.01 2.82
CA LEU A 210 0.95 -8.68 2.33
C LEU A 210 1.17 -8.57 0.83
N ILE A 211 0.30 -7.85 0.13
CA ILE A 211 0.36 -7.63 -1.32
C ILE A 211 0.04 -6.18 -1.65
N ASP A 212 0.50 -5.73 -2.82
CA ASP A 212 0.15 -4.43 -3.41
C ASP A 212 0.55 -3.22 -2.53
N PRO A 213 1.84 -3.11 -2.15
CA PRO A 213 2.25 -2.09 -1.20
C PRO A 213 2.46 -0.70 -1.82
N ALA A 214 2.24 0.33 -1.00
CA ALA A 214 2.67 1.71 -1.23
C ALA A 214 3.79 2.08 -0.23
N THR A 215 4.80 1.22 -0.12
CA THR A 215 5.81 1.21 0.94
C THR A 215 6.49 2.56 1.15
N ALA A 216 6.77 2.88 2.42
CA ALA A 216 7.64 3.97 2.83
C ALA A 216 8.15 3.75 4.26
N TYR A 217 9.19 4.49 4.66
CA TYR A 217 9.46 4.75 6.06
C TYR A 217 8.58 5.90 6.54
N ALA A 218 7.55 5.60 7.33
CA ALA A 218 6.48 6.52 7.68
C ALA A 218 6.04 6.32 9.14
N PRO A 219 5.17 7.18 9.70
CA PRO A 219 4.53 6.88 10.98
C PRO A 219 3.74 5.57 10.89
N ARG A 220 4.03 4.61 11.79
CA ARG A 220 3.39 3.27 11.81
C ARG A 220 1.88 3.32 11.99
N GLU A 221 1.36 4.37 12.63
CA GLU A 221 -0.07 4.58 12.78
C GLU A 221 -0.79 4.82 11.44
N MET A 222 -0.07 5.10 10.34
CA MET A 222 -0.68 5.18 9.01
C MET A 222 -1.28 3.84 8.56
N ASP A 223 -0.54 2.73 8.69
CA ASP A 223 -1.08 1.40 8.37
C ASP A 223 -2.25 1.06 9.30
N ILE A 224 -2.14 1.38 10.59
CA ILE A 224 -3.24 1.17 11.56
C ILE A 224 -4.48 1.98 11.15
N GLY A 225 -4.32 3.23 10.72
CA GLY A 225 -5.42 4.06 10.21
C GLY A 225 -6.06 3.45 8.96
N MET A 226 -5.26 2.98 8.01
CA MET A 226 -5.78 2.33 6.80
C MET A 226 -6.58 1.05 7.11
N MET A 227 -6.11 0.26 8.07
CA MET A 227 -6.79 -0.95 8.52
C MET A 227 -8.15 -0.66 9.17
N HIS A 228 -8.29 0.47 9.87
CA HIS A 228 -9.55 0.89 10.48
C HIS A 228 -10.55 1.45 9.45
N LEU A 229 -10.07 2.14 8.41
CA LEU A 229 -10.92 2.86 7.46
C LEU A 229 -11.97 1.98 6.77
N PHE A 230 -11.56 0.81 6.29
CA PHE A 230 -12.44 -0.16 5.61
C PHE A 230 -12.77 -1.38 6.47
N GLY A 231 -12.15 -1.50 7.64
CA GLY A 231 -12.32 -2.63 8.54
C GLY A 231 -11.85 -3.95 7.93
N GLY A 232 -12.39 -5.06 8.45
CA GLY A 232 -12.00 -6.41 8.04
C GLY A 232 -10.84 -7.01 8.83
N PHE A 233 -10.40 -6.34 9.89
CA PHE A 233 -9.36 -6.81 10.81
C PHE A 233 -9.96 -7.13 12.18
N ASN A 234 -9.48 -8.20 12.82
CA ASN A 234 -9.93 -8.61 14.15
C ASN A 234 -9.20 -7.82 15.25
N ASP A 235 -9.90 -7.45 16.33
CA ASP A 235 -9.35 -6.77 17.51
C ASP A 235 -8.14 -7.49 18.12
N GLU A 236 -8.08 -8.82 18.01
CA GLU A 236 -6.96 -9.64 18.46
C GLU A 236 -5.63 -9.24 17.78
N LEU A 237 -5.66 -8.82 16.52
CA LEU A 237 -4.49 -8.29 15.82
C LEU A 237 -3.97 -7.04 16.53
N PHE A 238 -4.85 -6.05 16.75
CA PHE A 238 -4.45 -4.77 17.34
C PHE A 238 -3.98 -4.94 18.79
N ASN A 239 -4.64 -5.82 19.55
CA ASN A 239 -4.21 -6.17 20.91
C ASN A 239 -2.80 -6.77 20.88
N ARG A 240 -2.56 -7.77 20.00
CA ARG A 240 -1.26 -8.42 19.90
C ARG A 240 -0.17 -7.48 19.38
N TYR A 241 -0.50 -6.62 18.42
CA TYR A 241 0.41 -5.58 17.94
C TYR A 241 0.84 -4.67 19.10
N ASN A 242 -0.13 -4.20 19.90
CA ASN A 242 0.13 -3.27 21.00
C ASN A 242 0.86 -3.93 22.19
N GLU A 243 0.79 -5.26 22.35
CA GLU A 243 1.65 -6.00 23.30
C GLU A 243 3.12 -6.03 22.86
N VAL A 244 3.38 -6.19 21.56
CA VAL A 244 4.73 -6.37 20.99
C VAL A 244 5.41 -5.02 20.73
N PHE A 245 4.68 -4.05 20.20
CA PHE A 245 5.16 -2.71 19.90
C PHE A 245 4.08 -1.66 20.28
N PRO A 246 3.98 -1.29 21.57
CA PRO A 246 2.92 -0.42 22.08
C PRO A 246 2.79 0.87 21.29
N LEU A 247 1.57 1.22 20.88
CA LEU A 247 1.24 2.51 20.26
C LEU A 247 1.29 3.65 21.27
N GLU A 248 1.57 4.86 20.80
CA GLU A 248 1.62 6.04 21.65
C GLU A 248 0.26 6.34 22.28
N ASN A 249 0.27 6.89 23.49
CA ASN A 249 -0.96 7.21 24.20
C ASN A 249 -1.88 8.10 23.34
N GLY A 250 -3.17 7.79 23.30
CA GLY A 250 -4.15 8.51 22.47
C GLY A 250 -4.18 8.10 20.99
N TRP A 251 -3.52 7.00 20.58
CA TRP A 251 -3.50 6.57 19.17
C TRP A 251 -4.91 6.37 18.58
N LYS A 252 -5.87 5.91 19.38
CA LYS A 252 -7.26 5.71 18.94
C LYS A 252 -7.92 7.03 18.52
N ASP A 253 -7.63 8.11 19.23
CA ASP A 253 -8.15 9.44 18.92
C ASP A 253 -7.47 10.03 17.67
N ARG A 254 -6.29 9.51 17.30
CA ARG A 254 -5.56 9.88 16.08
C ARG A 254 -5.93 9.05 14.84
N ILE A 255 -6.69 7.96 14.96
CA ILE A 255 -7.11 7.16 13.79
C ILE A 255 -7.70 8.04 12.67
N PRO A 256 -8.65 8.97 12.93
CA PRO A 256 -9.20 9.80 11.87
C PRO A 256 -8.17 10.70 11.18
N LEU A 257 -7.11 11.11 11.89
CA LEU A 257 -6.02 11.89 11.31
C LEU A 257 -5.26 11.08 10.26
N TRP A 258 -4.99 9.80 10.51
CA TRP A 258 -4.30 8.91 9.58
C TRP A 258 -5.19 8.48 8.42
N GLU A 259 -6.48 8.23 8.69
CA GLU A 259 -7.50 7.97 7.65
C GLU A 259 -7.64 9.11 6.64
N LEU A 260 -7.41 10.36 7.07
CA LEU A 260 -7.55 11.54 6.22
C LEU A 260 -6.74 11.43 4.92
N TYR A 261 -5.50 10.92 4.99
CA TYR A 261 -4.69 10.73 3.80
C TYR A 261 -5.37 9.81 2.78
N TYR A 262 -5.82 8.65 3.23
CA TYR A 262 -6.47 7.65 2.38
C TYR A 262 -7.82 8.13 1.85
N LEU A 263 -8.60 8.83 2.68
CA LEU A 263 -9.85 9.45 2.26
C LEU A 263 -9.65 10.53 1.20
N LEU A 264 -8.55 11.29 1.27
CA LEU A 264 -8.19 12.25 0.22
C LEU A 264 -7.77 11.55 -1.08
N VAL A 265 -7.03 10.44 -0.99
CA VAL A 265 -6.72 9.59 -2.15
C VAL A 265 -8.02 9.11 -2.81
N HIS A 266 -8.96 8.58 -2.02
CA HIS A 266 -10.26 8.11 -2.51
C HIS A 266 -11.11 9.23 -3.08
N LEU A 267 -11.11 10.42 -2.46
CA LEU A 267 -11.77 11.61 -2.99
C LEU A 267 -11.22 11.99 -4.38
N ASN A 268 -9.91 11.88 -4.57
CA ASN A 268 -9.25 12.23 -5.82
C ASN A 268 -9.46 11.18 -6.93
N ILE A 269 -9.57 9.89 -6.60
CA ILE A 269 -9.76 8.82 -7.58
C ILE A 269 -11.26 8.60 -7.88
N PHE A 270 -12.10 8.53 -6.86
CA PHE A 270 -13.50 8.09 -6.96
C PHE A 270 -14.53 9.22 -6.77
N GLY A 271 -14.10 10.39 -6.31
CA GLY A 271 -14.91 11.60 -6.30
C GLY A 271 -15.72 11.84 -5.02
N GLY A 272 -16.81 12.60 -5.16
CA GLY A 272 -17.45 13.34 -4.07
C GLY A 272 -18.05 12.53 -2.92
N ALA A 273 -18.19 11.20 -3.05
CA ALA A 273 -18.71 10.33 -1.98
C ALA A 273 -17.88 10.44 -0.69
N TYR A 274 -16.57 10.69 -0.80
CA TYR A 274 -15.64 10.78 0.33
C TYR A 274 -15.53 12.20 0.93
N LYS A 275 -16.11 13.21 0.27
CA LYS A 275 -15.92 14.62 0.63
C LYS A 275 -16.43 14.95 2.03
N SER A 276 -17.57 14.38 2.43
CA SER A 276 -18.19 14.66 3.73
C SER A 276 -17.29 14.21 4.89
N GLN A 277 -16.73 13.02 4.81
CA GLN A 277 -15.80 12.47 5.82
C GLN A 277 -14.51 13.29 5.89
N VAL A 278 -13.90 13.59 4.73
CA VAL A 278 -12.72 14.47 4.65
C VAL A 278 -12.99 15.82 5.32
N THR A 279 -14.12 16.46 5.00
CA THR A 279 -14.47 17.78 5.55
C THR A 279 -14.72 17.71 7.05
N SER A 280 -15.32 16.61 7.54
CA SER A 280 -15.55 16.39 8.96
C SER A 280 -14.24 16.30 9.74
N ILE A 281 -13.27 15.52 9.24
CA ILE A 281 -11.97 15.36 9.88
C ILE A 281 -11.18 16.68 9.85
N ILE A 282 -11.16 17.38 8.71
CA ILE A 282 -10.49 18.68 8.61
C ILE A 282 -11.10 19.65 9.63
N SER A 283 -12.43 19.69 9.75
CA SER A 283 -13.11 20.59 10.69
C SER A 283 -12.81 20.24 12.16
N HIS A 284 -12.61 18.97 12.48
CA HIS A 284 -12.26 18.52 13.84
C HIS A 284 -10.89 19.05 14.28
N TYR A 285 -9.92 19.10 13.36
CA TYR A 285 -8.57 19.60 13.64
C TYR A 285 -8.36 21.08 13.29
N SER A 286 -9.38 21.80 12.81
CA SER A 286 -9.28 23.21 12.37
C SER A 286 -9.40 24.24 13.48
#